data_AF-A0A1L8CZV9-F1
#
_entry.id   AF-A0A1L8CZV9-F1
#
_cell.length_a   1.000
_cell.length_b   1.000
_cell.length_c   1.000
_cell.angle_alpha   90.00
_cell.angle_beta   90.00
_cell.angle_gamma   90.00
#
_symmetry.space_group_name_H-M   'P 1'
#
loop_
_entity.id
_entity.type
_entity.pdbx_description
1 polymer ?
#
loop_
_entity_poly.entity_id
_entity_poly.type
_entity_poly.pdbx_seq_one_letter_code
_entity_poly.pdbx_strand_id
1 'polypeptide(L)' 'MTELILTPEEREVLLKAIDHCLDTCKSGGAASGCPDCETLEKIKQKL' A
#
# COMPACT_ATOMS: atom_id res chain seq x y z
N MET A 1 -12.76 -19.55 6.15
CA MET A 1 -12.18 -18.30 5.64
C MET A 1 -12.24 -18.37 4.14
N THR A 2 -12.91 -17.41 3.50
CA THR A 2 -12.94 -17.31 2.04
C THR A 2 -11.63 -16.68 1.60
N GLU A 3 -10.87 -17.39 0.77
CA GLU A 3 -9.67 -16.84 0.16
C GLU A 3 -10.09 -15.85 -0.92
N LEU A 4 -9.66 -14.59 -0.79
CA LEU A 4 -9.90 -13.55 -1.79
C LEU A 4 -8.75 -13.59 -2.78
N ILE A 5 -8.98 -14.14 -3.98
CA ILE A 5 -7.98 -14.15 -5.06
C ILE A 5 -8.22 -12.91 -5.91
N LEU A 6 -7.23 -12.01 -5.92
CA LEU A 6 -7.26 -10.80 -6.74
C LEU A 6 -6.92 -11.15 -8.19
N THR A 7 -7.63 -10.55 -9.15
CA THR A 7 -7.18 -10.56 -10.54
C THR A 7 -5.90 -9.71 -10.70
N PRO A 8 -5.14 -9.90 -11.78
CA PRO A 8 -4.00 -9.04 -12.08
C PRO A 8 -4.37 -7.54 -12.12
N GLU A 9 -5.54 -7.20 -12.66
CA GLU A 9 -6.00 -5.80 -12.76
C GLU A 9 -6.36 -5.23 -11.39
N GLU A 10 -7.05 -5.99 -10.54
CA GLU A 10 -7.38 -5.58 -9.17
C GLU A 10 -6.10 -5.37 -8.34
N ARG A 11 -5.14 -6.29 -8.48
CA ARG A 11 -3.81 -6.18 -7.86
C ARG A 11 -3.09 -4.91 -8.33
N GLU A 12 -3.10 -4.60 -9.61
CA GLU A 12 -2.46 -3.40 -10.16
C GLU A 12 -3.10 -2.11 -9.61
N VAL A 13 -4.44 -2.05 -9.54
CA VAL A 13 -5.16 -0.91 -8.98
C VAL A 13 -4.79 -0.69 -7.51
N LEU A 14 -4.72 -1.77 -6.72
CA LEU A 14 -4.34 -1.69 -5.31
C LEU A 14 -2.88 -1.25 -5.15
N LEU A 15 -1.95 -1.77 -5.96
CA LEU A 15 -0.55 -1.37 -5.93
C LEU A 15 -0.38 0.13 -6.24
N LYS A 16 -1.09 0.64 -7.25
CA LYS A 16 -1.09 2.08 -7.60
C LYS A 16 -1.64 2.94 -6.46
N ALA A 17 -2.72 2.51 -5.82
CA ALA A 17 -3.29 3.21 -4.68
C ALA A 17 -2.32 3.27 -3.50
N ILE A 18 -1.67 2.14 -3.18
CA ILE A 18 -0.65 2.09 -2.12
C ILE A 18 0.51 3.04 -2.44
N ASP A 19 1.00 3.04 -3.68
CA ASP A 19 2.09 3.93 -4.09
C ASP A 19 1.74 5.40 -3.96
N HIS A 20 0.53 5.79 -4.34
CA HIS A 20 0.05 7.17 -4.19
C HIS A 20 0.01 7.61 -2.72
N CYS A 21 -0.48 6.73 -1.83
CA CYS A 21 -0.50 6.99 -0.39
C CYS A 21 0.93 7.12 0.18
N LEU A 22 1.84 6.22 -0.21
CA LEU A 22 3.23 6.25 0.26
C LEU A 22 4.01 7.45 -0.26
N ASP A 23 3.76 7.89 -1.50
CA ASP A 23 4.35 9.11 -2.06
C ASP A 23 3.91 10.35 -1.28
N THR A 24 2.62 10.40 -0.93
CA THR A 24 2.07 11.44 -0.04
C THR A 24 2.69 11.36 1.37
N CYS A 25 2.87 10.16 1.94
CA CYS A 25 3.55 9.98 3.23
C CYS A 25 4.98 10.55 3.22
N LYS A 26 5.73 10.27 2.15
CA LYS A 26 7.14 10.70 1.99
C LYS A 26 7.25 12.20 1.76
N SER A 27 6.31 12.77 1.01
CA SER A 27 6.28 14.21 0.67
C SER A 27 5.70 15.09 1.79
N GLY A 28 4.78 14.56 2.60
CA GLY A 28 4.01 15.30 3.62
C GLY A 28 4.66 15.44 4.99
N GLY A 29 5.90 14.97 5.17
CA GLY A 29 6.66 15.16 6.42
C GLY A 29 6.40 14.15 7.53
N ALA A 30 5.49 13.17 7.34
CA ALA A 30 5.34 12.01 8.23
C ALA A 30 6.41 10.93 7.98
N ALA A 31 7.61 11.35 7.53
CA ALA A 31 8.68 10.53 6.98
C ALA A 31 9.38 9.63 8.03
N SER A 32 8.92 9.60 9.28
CA SER A 32 9.46 8.69 10.29
C SER A 32 8.37 8.34 11.30
N GLY A 33 7.88 7.09 11.22
CA GLY A 33 7.01 6.52 12.24
C GLY A 33 5.50 6.66 12.03
N CYS A 34 5.03 6.92 10.81
CA CYS A 34 3.59 6.78 10.51
C CYS A 34 3.23 5.28 10.42
N PRO A 35 2.45 4.73 11.37
CA PRO A 35 2.13 3.30 11.41
C PRO A 35 1.37 2.84 10.15
N ASP A 36 0.57 3.73 9.57
CA ASP A 36 -0.21 3.43 8.37
C ASP A 36 0.70 3.28 7.14
N CYS A 37 1.71 4.15 6.99
CA CYS A 37 2.66 4.06 5.88
C CYS A 37 3.52 2.78 6.00
N GLU A 38 3.99 2.42 7.20
CA GLU A 38 4.71 1.16 7.42
C GLU A 38 3.84 -0.07 7.12
N THR A 39 2.57 -0.01 7.51
CA THR A 39 1.60 -1.08 7.24
C THR A 39 1.36 -1.21 5.74
N LEU A 40 1.21 -0.09 5.03
CA LEU A 40 1.07 -0.06 3.58
C LEU A 40 2.30 -0.63 2.86
N GLU A 41 3.52 -0.31 3.30
CA GLU A 41 4.74 -0.92 2.74
C GLU A 41 4.76 -2.45 2.91
N LYS A 42 4.36 -2.95 4.09
CA LYS A 42 4.26 -4.39 4.36
C LYS A 42 3.16 -5.07 3.53
N ILE A 43 2.04 -4.39 3.31
CA ILE A 43 0.95 -4.88 2.46
C ILE A 43 1.43 -4.94 1.01
N LYS A 44 2.12 -3.90 0.51
CA LYS A 44 2.64 -3.84 -0.86
C LYS A 44 3.55 -5.02 -1.21
N GLN A 45 4.38 -5.46 -0.27
CA GLN A 45 5.31 -6.59 -0.46
C GLN A 45 4.62 -7.96 -0.55
N LYS A 46 3.38 -8.07 -0.04
CA LYS A 46 2.55 -9.29 -0.09
C LYS A 46 1.54 -9.24 -1.25
N LEU A 47 1.17 -8.01 -1.60
CA LEU A 47 0.42 -7.55 -2.77
C LEU A 47 1.06 -7.98 -4.09
#